data_AF-G2DVQ4-F1
#
_entry.id   AF-G2DVQ4-F1
#
_cell.length_a   1.000
_cell.length_b   1.000
_cell.length_c   1.000
_cell.angle_alpha   90.00
_cell.angle_beta   90.00
_cell.angle_gamma   90.00
#
_symmetry.space_group_name_H-M   'P 1'
#
loop_
_entity.id
_entity.type
_entity.pdbx_description
1 polymer ?
#
loop_
_entity_poly.entity_id
_entity_poly.type
_entity_poly.pdbx_seq_one_letter_code
_entity_poly.pdbx_strand_id
1 'polypeptide(L)'
;MSTNDSIKTMNDLTNKTVERLTSLGELNVRIFEKMASRQMDVVNLYMDHSMRIMNLATESKGYNDFFKGQVEATKELSERVMAEGKTTMQLANEARDDYRAWFEKNLAEVSSDLQKSVPANA
;
A
#
# COMPACT_ATOMS: atom_id res chain seq x y z
N MET A 1 -2.43 -18.98 -40.83
CA MET A 1 -1.78 -17.73 -40.39
C MET A 1 -0.75 -17.33 -41.42
N SER A 2 -0.76 -16.08 -41.89
CA SER A 2 0.33 -15.57 -42.73
C SER A 2 1.54 -15.22 -41.87
N THR A 3 2.74 -15.17 -42.45
CA THR A 3 3.98 -14.77 -41.75
C THR A 3 3.83 -13.42 -41.05
N ASN A 4 3.04 -12.50 -41.62
CA ASN A 4 2.73 -11.19 -41.00
C ASN A 4 1.86 -11.32 -39.74
N ASP A 5 0.92 -12.28 -39.70
CA ASP A 5 0.07 -12.51 -38.52
C ASP A 5 0.88 -13.09 -37.36
N SER A 6 1.83 -13.98 -37.66
CA SER A 6 2.75 -14.55 -36.66
C SER A 6 3.68 -13.48 -36.06
N ILE A 7 4.25 -12.59 -36.89
CA ILE A 7 5.11 -11.50 -36.43
C ILE A 7 4.31 -10.49 -35.58
N LYS A 8 3.07 -10.17 -35.98
CA LYS A 8 2.19 -9.28 -35.22
C LYS A 8 1.81 -9.87 -33.87
N THR A 9 1.48 -11.16 -33.82
CA THR A 9 1.18 -11.89 -32.58
C THR A 9 2.40 -11.91 -31.63
N MET A 10 3.60 -12.10 -32.18
CA MET A 10 4.85 -12.07 -31.41
C MET A 10 5.13 -10.68 -30.81
N ASN A 11 4.92 -9.60 -31.58
CA ASN A 11 5.05 -8.23 -31.08
C ASN A 11 4.01 -7.91 -30.01
N ASP A 12 2.75 -8.29 -30.19
CA ASP A 12 1.68 -8.05 -29.21
C ASP A 12 1.94 -8.82 -27.90
N LEU A 13 2.40 -10.07 -27.97
CA LEU A 13 2.79 -10.85 -26.80
C LEU A 13 3.98 -10.22 -26.06
N THR A 14 4.97 -9.73 -26.81
CA THR A 14 6.15 -9.07 -26.24
C THR A 14 5.77 -7.76 -25.55
N ASN A 15 4.98 -6.91 -26.21
CA ASN A 15 4.51 -5.64 -25.65
C ASN A 15 3.69 -5.86 -24.38
N LYS A 16 2.74 -6.81 -24.40
CA LYS A 16 1.96 -7.16 -23.20
C LYS A 16 2.85 -7.69 -22.08
N THR A 17 3.84 -8.51 -22.38
CA THR A 17 4.77 -9.00 -21.36
C THR A 17 5.51 -7.85 -20.69
N VAL A 18 5.96 -6.86 -21.47
CA VAL A 18 6.59 -5.64 -20.94
C VAL A 18 5.60 -4.83 -20.10
N GLU A 19 4.36 -4.62 -20.56
CA GLU A 19 3.31 -3.92 -19.79
C GLU A 19 2.98 -4.60 -18.46
N ARG A 20 2.97 -5.94 -18.43
CA ARG A 20 2.74 -6.72 -17.20
C ARG A 20 3.87 -6.53 -16.18
N LEU A 21 5.12 -6.53 -16.65
CA LEU A 21 6.28 -6.26 -15.79
C LEU A 21 6.28 -4.82 -15.27
N THR A 22 5.96 -3.84 -16.14
CA THR A 22 5.85 -2.44 -15.76
C THR A 22 4.75 -2.24 -14.71
N SER A 23 3.55 -2.78 -14.94
CA SER A 23 2.43 -2.64 -14.01
C SER A 23 2.68 -3.32 -12.65
N LEU A 24 3.47 -4.40 -12.61
CA LEU A 24 3.94 -4.99 -11.36
C LEU A 24 4.92 -4.08 -10.62
N GLY A 25 5.82 -3.41 -11.35
CA GLY A 25 6.73 -2.42 -10.79
C GLY A 25 5.98 -1.23 -10.19
N GLU A 26 5.01 -0.68 -10.92
CA GLU A 26 4.14 0.40 -10.45
C GLU A 26 3.33 0.02 -9.21
N LEU A 27 2.82 -1.22 -9.16
CA LEU A 27 2.13 -1.76 -7.99
C LEU A 27 3.03 -1.74 -6.74
N ASN A 28 4.27 -2.22 -6.88
CA ASN A 28 5.24 -2.22 -5.78
C ASN A 28 5.57 -0.81 -5.30
N VAL A 29 5.80 0.13 -6.24
CA VAL A 29 6.06 1.54 -5.90
C VAL A 29 4.88 2.13 -5.15
N ARG A 30 3.64 1.90 -5.60
CA ARG A 30 2.44 2.41 -4.93
C ARG A 30 2.28 1.89 -3.50
N ILE A 31 2.52 0.59 -3.30
CA ILE A 31 2.50 -0.02 -1.95
C ILE A 31 3.60 0.61 -1.08
N PHE A 32 4.79 0.81 -1.64
CA PHE A 32 5.89 1.46 -0.94
C PHE A 32 5.59 2.91 -0.57
N GLU A 33 5.04 3.71 -1.48
CA GLU A 33 4.61 5.09 -1.22
C GLU A 33 3.57 5.16 -0.09
N LYS A 34 2.57 4.27 -0.11
CA LYS A 34 1.59 4.16 0.99
C LYS A 34 2.27 3.84 2.33
N MET A 35 3.23 2.91 2.35
CA MET A 35 4.00 2.61 3.57
C MET A 35 4.85 3.78 4.04
N ALA A 36 5.52 4.48 3.11
CA ALA A 36 6.37 5.62 3.41
C ALA A 36 5.57 6.80 3.97
N SER A 37 4.39 7.08 3.41
CA SER A 37 3.47 8.09 3.94
C SER A 37 3.07 7.76 5.39
N ARG A 38 2.78 6.49 5.70
CA ARG A 38 2.45 6.06 7.06
C ARG A 38 3.61 6.16 8.03
N GLN A 39 4.84 5.88 7.59
CA GLN A 39 6.02 6.09 8.45
C GLN A 39 6.16 7.58 8.82
N MET A 40 5.86 8.51 7.92
CA MET A 40 5.83 9.94 8.27
C MET A 40 4.73 10.28 9.28
N ASP A 41 3.54 9.67 9.16
CA ASP A 41 2.46 9.84 10.14
C ASP A 41 2.89 9.38 11.56
N VAL A 42 3.55 8.22 11.64
CA VAL A 42 4.09 7.69 12.90
C VAL A 42 5.19 8.60 13.47
N VAL A 43 6.09 9.12 12.64
CA VAL A 43 7.13 10.07 13.08
C VAL A 43 6.50 11.36 13.63
N ASN A 44 5.48 11.90 12.97
CA ASN A 44 4.76 13.08 13.46
C ASN A 44 4.10 12.81 14.81
N LEU A 45 3.49 11.62 14.97
CA LEU A 45 2.89 11.19 16.23
C LEU A 45 3.90 11.14 17.39
N TYR A 46 5.11 10.64 17.14
CA TYR A 46 6.18 10.66 18.15
C TYR A 46 6.68 12.08 18.47
N MET A 47 6.77 12.95 17.47
CA MET A 47 7.14 14.34 17.69
C MET A 47 6.09 15.08 18.52
N ASP A 48 4.81 14.93 18.19
CA ASP A 48 3.68 15.48 18.97
C ASP A 48 3.72 15.02 20.43
N HIS A 49 3.96 13.72 20.64
CA HIS A 49 4.04 13.15 21.98
C HIS A 49 5.24 13.71 22.77
N SER A 50 6.38 13.85 22.11
CA SER A 50 7.60 14.42 22.70
C SER A 50 7.40 15.88 23.10
N MET A 51 6.78 16.68 22.23
CA MET A 51 6.45 18.09 22.53
C MET A 51 5.48 18.19 23.73
N ARG A 52 4.50 17.30 23.84
CA ARG A 52 3.59 17.29 24.99
C ARG A 52 4.26 16.93 26.30
N ILE A 53 5.14 15.94 26.32
CA ILE A 53 5.91 15.61 27.52
C ILE A 53 6.77 16.82 27.93
N MET A 54 7.39 17.49 26.96
CA MET A 54 8.20 18.68 27.24
C MET A 54 7.35 19.81 27.82
N ASN A 55 6.18 20.11 27.25
CA ASN A 55 5.25 21.09 27.79
C ASN A 55 4.76 20.72 29.20
N LEU A 56 4.45 19.44 29.44
CA LEU A 56 4.07 18.96 30.77
C LEU A 56 5.19 19.14 31.80
N ALA A 57 6.44 18.92 31.39
CA ALA A 57 7.59 19.12 32.26
C ALA A 57 7.85 20.60 32.58
N THR A 58 7.55 21.52 31.65
CA THR A 58 7.83 22.96 31.81
C THR A 58 6.66 23.74 32.42
N GLU A 59 5.41 23.31 32.21
CA GLU A 59 4.21 24.08 32.59
C GLU A 59 3.46 23.54 33.81
N SER A 60 3.78 22.32 34.29
CA SER A 60 3.07 21.74 35.44
C SER A 60 3.41 22.48 36.74
N LYS A 61 2.40 23.11 37.35
CA LYS A 61 2.55 23.87 38.61
C LYS A 61 2.57 22.97 39.86
N GLY A 62 2.51 21.65 39.69
CA GLY A 62 2.57 20.67 40.78
C GLY A 62 2.35 19.23 40.33
N TYR A 63 2.58 18.29 41.26
CA TYR A 63 2.55 16.84 41.02
C TYR A 63 1.19 16.33 40.49
N ASN A 64 0.08 16.96 40.90
CA ASN A 64 -1.27 16.59 40.45
C ASN A 64 -1.51 16.92 38.96
N ASP A 65 -1.01 18.07 38.49
CA ASP A 65 -1.14 18.47 37.08
C ASP A 65 -0.24 17.63 36.18
N PHE A 66 0.96 17.32 36.66
CA PHE A 66 1.88 16.41 35.98
C PHE A 66 1.30 14.99 35.85
N PHE A 67 0.72 14.45 36.92
CA PHE A 67 0.13 13.11 36.90
C PHE A 67 -1.09 13.02 35.99
N LYS A 68 -1.99 14.03 36.02
CA LYS A 68 -3.12 14.10 35.07
C LYS A 68 -2.62 14.15 33.62
N GLY A 69 -1.61 14.95 33.34
CA GLY A 69 -1.03 15.04 32.00
C GLY A 69 -0.36 13.76 31.53
N GLN A 70 0.30 13.00 32.42
CA GLN A 70 0.83 11.68 32.08
C GLN A 70 -0.28 10.68 31.73
N VAL A 71 -1.39 10.69 32.46
CA VAL A 71 -2.54 9.82 32.19
C VAL A 71 -3.18 10.18 30.85
N GLU A 72 -3.37 11.46 30.54
CA GLU A 72 -3.87 11.91 29.24
C GLU A 72 -2.91 11.56 28.10
N ALA A 73 -1.61 11.84 28.26
CA ALA A 73 -0.60 11.53 27.25
C ALA A 73 -0.52 10.02 26.96
N THR A 74 -0.67 9.20 28.00
CA THR A 74 -0.68 7.73 27.88
C THR A 74 -1.95 7.23 27.21
N LYS A 75 -3.12 7.77 27.59
CA LYS A 75 -4.40 7.41 26.99
C LYS A 75 -4.42 7.74 25.51
N GLU A 76 -3.98 8.94 25.14
CA GLU A 76 -3.90 9.35 23.75
C GLU A 76 -2.89 8.51 22.95
N LEU A 77 -1.72 8.20 23.53
CA LEU A 77 -0.77 7.30 22.89
C LEU A 77 -1.39 5.92 22.64
N SER A 78 -2.13 5.38 23.61
CA SER A 78 -2.82 4.09 23.47
C SER A 78 -3.89 4.12 22.36
N GLU A 79 -4.71 5.18 22.32
CA GLU A 79 -5.71 5.39 21.27
C GLU A 79 -5.06 5.49 19.88
N ARG A 80 -3.97 6.25 19.75
CA ARG A 80 -3.27 6.40 18.48
C ARG A 80 -2.55 5.12 18.05
N VAL A 81 -1.96 4.35 18.96
CA VAL A 81 -1.38 3.03 18.66
C VAL A 81 -2.44 2.05 18.17
N MET A 82 -3.63 2.05 18.79
CA MET A 82 -4.75 1.23 18.30
C MET A 82 -5.21 1.66 16.90
N ALA A 83 -5.26 2.97 16.63
CA ALA A 83 -5.58 3.50 15.31
C ALA A 83 -4.55 3.10 14.25
N GLU A 84 -3.25 3.15 14.58
CA GLU A 84 -2.16 2.70 13.71
C GLU A 84 -2.20 1.19 13.45
N GLY A 85 -2.54 0.38 14.47
CA GLY A 85 -2.73 -1.06 14.30
C GLY A 85 -3.84 -1.40 13.31
N LYS A 86 -4.99 -0.72 13.41
CA LYS A 86 -6.10 -0.87 12.45
C LYS A 86 -5.71 -0.43 11.04
N THR A 87 -4.99 0.68 10.94
CA THR A 87 -4.48 1.23 9.69
C THR A 87 -3.50 0.27 9.01
N THR A 88 -2.60 -0.35 9.78
CA THR A 88 -1.65 -1.34 9.27
C THR A 88 -2.37 -2.58 8.72
N MET A 89 -3.41 -3.06 9.42
CA MET A 89 -4.25 -4.15 8.91
C MET A 89 -4.99 -3.77 7.62
N GLN A 90 -5.47 -2.53 7.52
CA GLN A 90 -6.10 -2.05 6.27
C GLN A 90 -5.09 -2.02 5.13
N LEU A 91 -3.87 -1.51 5.34
CA LEU A 91 -2.83 -1.49 4.32
C LEU A 91 -2.46 -2.90 3.84
N ALA A 92 -2.39 -3.86 4.76
CA ALA A 92 -2.13 -5.26 4.41
C ALA A 92 -3.27 -5.86 3.55
N ASN A 93 -4.53 -5.55 3.86
CA ASN A 93 -5.66 -5.97 3.05
C ASN A 93 -5.66 -5.29 1.67
N GLU A 94 -5.42 -3.99 1.60
CA GLU A 94 -5.32 -3.26 0.34
C GLU A 94 -4.19 -3.81 -0.55
N ALA A 95 -3.01 -4.05 0.01
CA ALA A 95 -1.91 -4.63 -0.74
C ALA A 95 -2.29 -6.02 -1.29
N ARG A 96 -2.93 -6.86 -0.47
CA ARG A 96 -3.44 -8.17 -0.90
C ARG A 96 -4.45 -8.03 -2.04
N ASP A 97 -5.40 -7.11 -1.92
CA ASP A 97 -6.44 -6.90 -2.92
C ASP A 97 -5.87 -6.32 -4.22
N ASP A 98 -4.91 -5.39 -4.13
CA ASP A 98 -4.21 -4.83 -5.29
C ASP A 98 -3.39 -5.91 -6.04
N TYR A 99 -2.71 -6.81 -5.32
CA TYR A 99 -2.04 -7.97 -5.91
C TYR A 99 -3.01 -8.95 -6.56
N ARG A 100 -4.15 -9.21 -5.90
CA ARG A 100 -5.20 -10.07 -6.44
C ARG A 100 -5.80 -9.49 -7.71
N ALA A 101 -6.11 -8.20 -7.72
CA ALA A 101 -6.64 -7.50 -8.88
C ALA A 101 -5.64 -7.50 -10.04
N TRP A 102 -4.35 -7.27 -9.75
CA TRP A 102 -3.29 -7.41 -10.75
C TRP A 102 -3.27 -8.83 -11.33
N PHE A 103 -3.29 -9.86 -10.50
CA PHE A 103 -3.30 -11.26 -10.95
C PHE A 103 -4.53 -11.59 -11.81
N GLU A 104 -5.73 -11.23 -11.35
CA GLU A 104 -6.98 -11.47 -12.08
C GLU A 104 -7.00 -10.77 -13.44
N LYS A 105 -6.52 -9.52 -13.51
CA LYS A 105 -6.37 -8.77 -14.77
C LYS A 105 -5.42 -9.49 -15.74
N ASN A 106 -4.25 -9.89 -15.25
CA ASN A 106 -3.24 -10.58 -16.07
C ASN A 106 -3.75 -11.93 -16.59
N LEU A 107 -4.46 -12.69 -15.75
CA LEU A 107 -5.05 -13.97 -16.13
C LEU A 107 -6.14 -13.79 -17.21
N ALA A 108 -6.99 -12.77 -17.07
CA ALA A 108 -8.02 -12.44 -18.04
C ALA A 108 -7.41 -12.03 -19.40
N GLU A 109 -6.33 -11.25 -19.40
CA GLU A 109 -5.59 -10.89 -20.62
C GLU A 109 -4.98 -12.11 -21.31
N VAL A 110 -4.34 -13.02 -20.55
CA VAL A 110 -3.80 -14.28 -21.09
C VAL A 110 -4.91 -15.16 -21.67
N SER A 111 -6.06 -15.28 -20.98
CA SER A 111 -7.21 -16.04 -21.47
C SER A 111 -7.78 -15.45 -22.75
N SER A 112 -7.90 -14.12 -22.84
CA SER A 112 -8.32 -13.41 -24.06
C SER A 112 -7.33 -13.67 -25.21
N ASP A 113 -6.04 -13.66 -24.92
CA ASP A 113 -5.00 -13.87 -25.93
C ASP A 113 -4.99 -15.31 -26.45
N LEU A 114 -5.20 -16.29 -25.58
CA LEU A 114 -5.39 -17.70 -25.94
C LEU A 114 -6.65 -17.90 -26.79
N GLN A 115 -7.77 -17.29 -26.42
CA GLN A 115 -9.01 -17.35 -27.22
C GLN A 115 -8.85 -16.74 -28.62
N LYS A 116 -8.03 -15.68 -28.75
CA LYS A 116 -7.73 -15.05 -30.05
C LYS A 116 -6.74 -15.85 -30.90
N SER A 117 -5.91 -16.69 -30.27
CA SER A 117 -4.86 -17.47 -30.94
C SER A 117 -5.26 -18.93 -31.23
N VAL A 118 -6.35 -19.44 -30.65
CA VAL A 118 -6.96 -20.70 -31.09
C VAL A 118 -7.71 -20.45 -32.41
N PRO A 119 -7.29 -21.06 -33.54
CA PRO A 119 -8.01 -20.93 -34.79
C PRO A 119 -9.40 -21.54 -34.65
N ALA A 120 -10.42 -20.83 -35.13
CA ALA A 120 -11.77 -21.36 -35.32
C ALA A 120 -11.74 -22.43 -36.43
N ASN A 121 -11.25 -23.62 -36.12
CA ASN A 121 -11.36 -24.81 -36.93
C ASN A 121 -12.03 -25.90 -36.09
N ALA A 122 -13.36 -25.88 -36.10
CA ALA A 122 -14.21 -27.06 -35.97
C ALA A 122 -15.16 -27.06 -37.18
#